data_AF-A0A2K8T7P2-F1
#
_entry.id   AF-A0A2K8T7P2-F1
#
_cell.length_a   1.000
_cell.length_b   1.000
_cell.length_c   1.000
_cell.angle_alpha   90.00
_cell.angle_beta   90.00
_cell.angle_gamma   90.00
#
_symmetry.space_group_name_H-M   'P 1'
#
loop_
_entity.id
_entity.type
_entity.pdbx_description
1 polymer ?
#
loop_
_entity_poly.entity_id
_entity_poly.type
_entity_poly.pdbx_seq_one_letter_code
_entity_poly.pdbx_strand_id
1 'polypeptide(L)'
;MAQAGTVALGVNGDSFSLIFPDNVARTSVSLTNQAGVIVTGAGGGNIAVNARNLEILGGSLITAGIGEGLGTPETIGGDITLNATESIKVAGTGSNVRNLMGLGSLGNGGNITIDSGSLSLQNGAQVTASTSGLGNAGNVNVNVTGAIDIAGRNSGILSSVSTGTVGNGSNISINSGSLSLRDRAQVTASTSGLGNAGNVTVQAIDAVTLADADILSTVSAGGVGKGGNIDILAATLSLIDGAQLATITREASDTQPAGRGDAGNVNVNVTGIVNISGEKNGIQSGIGSFVGTGTVGNGGNITINSGSLSLSDGAQLSASTSGLGNAGTIKVNAAQVNISGKSSNINSGLFVNSQSTTGTARDIIVTSPRVTLDNSSGLNAESSSGNGGNISLQTDLLLLRGGAQIPTSAGTAQVGGDGGNISINTSGILIAVKPVPEPTLPLSVFALTVFYAAWRLKRKQEQTHELKA
;
A
#
# COMPACT_ATOMS: atom_id res chain seq x y z
N MET A 1 -35.14 18.57 7.79
CA MET A 1 -35.48 19.69 6.88
C MET A 1 -34.41 20.75 7.05
N ALA A 2 -33.97 21.40 5.97
CA ALA A 2 -33.04 22.54 6.05
C ALA A 2 -33.67 23.67 6.87
N GLN A 3 -32.85 24.48 7.54
CA GLN A 3 -33.32 25.72 8.15
C GLN A 3 -33.40 26.82 7.09
N ALA A 4 -34.34 27.76 7.23
CA ALA A 4 -34.36 28.95 6.40
C ALA A 4 -33.08 29.78 6.64
N GLY A 5 -32.43 30.20 5.56
CA GLY A 5 -31.21 30.99 5.61
C GLY A 5 -30.89 31.60 4.25
N THR A 6 -30.01 32.61 4.24
CA THR A 6 -29.54 33.25 3.01
C THR A 6 -28.21 32.63 2.59
N VAL A 7 -28.17 32.07 1.38
CA VAL A 7 -26.94 31.60 0.74
C VAL A 7 -26.51 32.67 -0.26
N ALA A 8 -25.24 33.06 -0.22
CA ALA A 8 -24.71 34.04 -1.17
C ALA A 8 -24.28 33.36 -2.47
N LEU A 9 -24.34 34.09 -3.57
CA LEU A 9 -23.77 33.67 -4.84
C LEU A 9 -22.38 34.29 -4.97
N GLY A 10 -21.35 33.46 -4.95
CA GLY A 10 -19.99 33.85 -5.32
C GLY A 10 -19.85 33.88 -6.83
N VAL A 11 -19.36 35.01 -7.37
CA VAL A 11 -19.10 35.19 -8.80
C VAL A 11 -17.62 35.50 -8.99
N ASN A 12 -16.92 34.68 -9.77
CA ASN A 12 -15.55 34.93 -10.18
C ASN A 12 -15.42 34.71 -11.70
N GLY A 13 -15.45 35.81 -12.46
CA GLY A 13 -15.62 35.74 -13.93
C GLY A 13 -16.92 35.02 -14.29
N ASP A 14 -16.83 34.00 -15.15
CA ASP A 14 -17.96 33.17 -15.57
C ASP A 14 -18.26 32.00 -14.59
N SER A 15 -17.56 31.93 -13.46
CA SER A 15 -17.75 30.88 -12.45
C SER A 15 -18.71 31.32 -11.36
N PHE A 16 -19.76 30.53 -11.17
CA PHE A 16 -20.76 30.70 -10.12
C PHE A 16 -20.57 29.65 -9.02
N SER A 17 -20.66 30.07 -7.76
CA SER A 17 -20.58 29.18 -6.60
C SER A 17 -21.56 29.60 -5.51
N LEU A 18 -22.01 28.66 -4.70
CA LEU A 18 -22.84 28.96 -3.53
C LEU A 18 -21.95 29.11 -2.30
N ILE A 19 -22.09 30.22 -1.59
CA ILE A 19 -21.37 30.52 -0.34
C ILE A 19 -22.36 30.37 0.81
N PHE A 20 -22.14 29.36 1.64
CA PHE A 20 -22.96 29.05 2.80
C PHE A 20 -22.34 29.68 4.06
N PRO A 21 -23.06 30.54 4.79
CA PRO A 21 -22.62 30.99 6.12
C PRO A 21 -22.55 29.82 7.11
N ASP A 22 -21.65 29.90 8.09
CA ASP A 22 -21.42 28.83 9.09
C ASP A 22 -22.68 28.46 9.90
N ASN A 23 -23.62 29.41 10.05
CA ASN A 23 -24.86 29.22 10.81
C ASN A 23 -26.04 28.69 9.98
N VAL A 24 -25.87 28.47 8.67
CA VAL A 24 -26.94 27.95 7.82
C VAL A 24 -26.89 26.42 7.78
N ALA A 25 -27.84 25.79 8.48
CA ALA A 25 -27.95 24.33 8.53
C ALA A 25 -28.29 23.73 7.16
N ARG A 26 -27.40 22.89 6.64
CA ARG A 26 -27.58 22.16 5.38
C ARG A 26 -28.49 20.95 5.59
N THR A 27 -29.15 20.49 4.53
CA THR A 27 -29.92 19.23 4.53
C THR A 27 -29.13 18.12 3.83
N SER A 28 -29.61 16.89 3.95
CA SER A 28 -29.04 15.77 3.21
C SER A 28 -29.35 15.86 1.71
N VAL A 29 -28.40 15.42 0.88
CA VAL A 29 -28.55 15.19 -0.55
C VAL A 29 -28.37 13.69 -0.80
N SER A 30 -29.25 13.08 -1.58
CA SER A 30 -29.18 11.65 -1.89
C SER A 30 -29.36 11.44 -3.39
N LEU A 31 -28.39 10.79 -4.01
CA LEU A 31 -28.44 10.27 -5.37
C LEU A 31 -28.64 8.76 -5.27
N THR A 32 -29.74 8.27 -5.83
CA THR A 32 -30.09 6.85 -5.77
C THR A 32 -30.63 6.38 -7.12
N ASN A 33 -30.70 5.06 -7.30
CA ASN A 33 -31.33 4.43 -8.45
C ASN A 33 -30.77 4.93 -9.80
N GLN A 34 -29.44 4.86 -9.94
CA GLN A 34 -28.71 5.25 -11.15
C GLN A 34 -28.85 6.75 -11.52
N ALA A 35 -29.20 7.62 -10.56
CA ALA A 35 -29.16 9.07 -10.79
C ALA A 35 -27.76 9.55 -11.21
N GLY A 36 -27.71 10.50 -12.14
CA GLY A 36 -26.47 11.05 -12.69
C GLY A 36 -26.40 12.58 -12.63
N VAL A 37 -25.28 13.12 -12.17
CA VAL A 37 -24.91 14.54 -12.29
C VAL A 37 -23.67 14.61 -13.19
N ILE A 38 -23.82 15.17 -14.40
CA ILE A 38 -22.81 15.06 -15.46
C ILE A 38 -22.58 16.42 -16.13
N VAL A 39 -21.32 16.84 -16.20
CA VAL A 39 -20.90 18.14 -16.80
C VAL A 39 -19.68 18.00 -17.73
N THR A 40 -19.51 16.85 -18.38
CA THR A 40 -18.40 16.60 -19.31
C THR A 40 -18.56 17.42 -20.61
N GLY A 41 -17.48 18.05 -21.09
CA GLY A 41 -17.49 18.86 -22.32
C GLY A 41 -16.10 19.06 -22.93
N ALA A 42 -15.95 20.01 -23.86
CA ALA A 42 -14.65 20.37 -24.44
C ALA A 42 -13.76 21.23 -23.53
N GLY A 43 -14.25 21.55 -22.33
CA GLY A 43 -13.60 22.33 -21.28
C GLY A 43 -14.63 22.74 -20.23
N GLY A 44 -14.20 22.94 -18.98
CA GLY A 44 -15.06 23.43 -17.89
C GLY A 44 -16.16 22.46 -17.42
N GLY A 45 -17.12 23.02 -16.66
CA GLY A 45 -18.19 22.28 -15.99
C GLY A 45 -17.81 21.83 -14.58
N ASN A 46 -18.02 22.68 -13.58
CA ASN A 46 -17.74 22.32 -12.18
C ASN A 46 -18.98 21.70 -11.54
N ILE A 47 -18.79 20.65 -10.73
CA ILE A 47 -19.83 20.12 -9.86
C ILE A 47 -19.47 20.49 -8.42
N ALA A 48 -20.37 21.19 -7.73
CA ALA A 48 -20.26 21.43 -6.30
C ALA A 48 -21.51 20.91 -5.59
N VAL A 49 -21.34 19.98 -4.63
CA VAL A 49 -22.41 19.47 -3.78
C VAL A 49 -22.18 19.94 -2.36
N ASN A 50 -23.11 20.72 -1.83
CA ASN A 50 -23.07 21.20 -0.45
C ASN A 50 -24.22 20.57 0.33
N ALA A 51 -23.89 19.78 1.35
CA ALA A 51 -24.88 19.01 2.10
C ALA A 51 -24.54 18.95 3.59
N ARG A 52 -25.48 18.44 4.38
CA ARG A 52 -25.17 17.90 5.72
C ARG A 52 -24.64 16.48 5.59
N ASN A 53 -25.43 15.63 4.94
CA ASN A 53 -25.02 14.28 4.52
C ASN A 53 -25.18 14.14 3.01
N LEU A 54 -24.21 13.54 2.35
CA LEU A 54 -24.28 13.21 0.93
C LEU A 54 -24.25 11.69 0.76
N GLU A 55 -25.27 11.15 0.10
CA GLU A 55 -25.35 9.74 -0.26
C GLU A 55 -25.33 9.56 -1.78
N ILE A 56 -24.48 8.66 -2.28
CA ILE A 56 -24.39 8.27 -3.68
C ILE A 56 -24.50 6.75 -3.74
N LEU A 57 -25.70 6.26 -4.07
CA LEU A 57 -26.10 4.87 -3.88
C LEU A 57 -26.72 4.27 -5.15
N GLY A 58 -26.78 2.94 -5.22
CA GLY A 58 -27.56 2.24 -6.23
C GLY A 58 -27.10 2.54 -7.68
N GLY A 59 -25.79 2.62 -7.89
CA GLY A 59 -25.20 2.86 -9.21
C GLY A 59 -25.20 4.33 -9.65
N SER A 60 -25.39 5.27 -8.72
CA SER A 60 -25.42 6.71 -9.01
C SER A 60 -24.05 7.32 -9.29
N LEU A 61 -24.01 8.36 -10.11
CA LEU A 61 -22.78 8.89 -10.67
C LEU A 61 -22.70 10.42 -10.53
N ILE A 62 -21.53 10.93 -10.14
CA ILE A 62 -21.13 12.33 -10.28
C ILE A 62 -19.93 12.37 -11.24
N THR A 63 -20.05 13.09 -12.36
CA THR A 63 -19.07 13.06 -13.46
C THR A 63 -18.73 14.45 -14.00
N ALA A 64 -17.46 14.80 -13.98
CA ALA A 64 -16.91 15.98 -14.66
C ALA A 64 -15.72 15.56 -15.55
N GLY A 65 -15.15 16.52 -16.27
CA GLY A 65 -13.94 16.33 -17.08
C GLY A 65 -14.14 16.62 -18.56
N ILE A 66 -13.25 16.08 -19.39
CA ILE A 66 -13.20 16.35 -20.84
C ILE A 66 -13.82 15.19 -21.60
N GLY A 67 -14.78 15.48 -22.48
CA GLY A 67 -15.44 14.48 -23.33
C GLY A 67 -14.49 13.84 -24.36
N GLU A 68 -14.91 12.70 -24.92
CA GLU A 68 -14.12 11.96 -25.91
C GLU A 68 -13.82 12.78 -27.17
N GLY A 69 -12.55 12.78 -27.60
CA GLY A 69 -12.09 13.53 -28.78
C GLY A 69 -12.19 15.05 -28.68
N LEU A 70 -12.50 15.59 -27.49
CA LEU A 70 -12.66 17.03 -27.29
C LEU A 70 -11.43 17.68 -26.65
N GLY A 71 -11.44 19.01 -26.60
CA GLY A 71 -10.43 19.82 -25.93
C GLY A 71 -9.23 20.20 -26.83
N THR A 72 -8.36 21.00 -26.25
CA THR A 72 -7.08 21.49 -26.78
C THR A 72 -6.00 21.25 -25.72
N PRO A 73 -4.70 21.36 -26.03
CA PRO A 73 -3.64 21.22 -25.03
C PRO A 73 -3.79 22.15 -23.81
N GLU A 74 -4.45 23.30 -23.98
CA GLU A 74 -4.72 24.30 -22.94
C GLU A 74 -6.02 24.05 -22.16
N THR A 75 -6.84 23.08 -22.59
CA THR A 75 -8.12 22.79 -21.95
C THR A 75 -7.92 22.25 -20.54
N ILE A 76 -8.78 22.70 -19.62
CA ILE A 76 -8.85 22.19 -18.25
C ILE A 76 -10.27 21.65 -18.03
N GLY A 77 -10.37 20.39 -17.62
CA GLY A 77 -11.63 19.78 -17.19
C GLY A 77 -12.14 20.43 -15.91
N GLY A 78 -13.47 20.55 -15.75
CA GLY A 78 -14.03 21.14 -14.54
C GLY A 78 -13.83 20.26 -13.29
N ASP A 79 -13.83 20.89 -12.13
CA ASP A 79 -13.59 20.26 -10.84
C ASP A 79 -14.86 19.62 -10.25
N ILE A 80 -14.69 18.64 -9.37
CA ILE A 80 -15.76 18.11 -8.50
C ILE A 80 -15.43 18.46 -7.05
N THR A 81 -16.32 19.16 -6.37
CA THR A 81 -16.22 19.46 -4.94
C THR A 81 -17.41 18.88 -4.19
N LEU A 82 -17.16 17.97 -3.26
CA LEU A 82 -18.17 17.40 -2.37
C LEU A 82 -17.92 17.91 -0.96
N ASN A 83 -18.80 18.76 -0.45
CA ASN A 83 -18.67 19.41 0.85
C ASN A 83 -19.87 19.05 1.73
N ALA A 84 -19.68 18.09 2.65
CA ALA A 84 -20.71 17.64 3.58
C ALA A 84 -20.30 17.90 5.04
N THR A 85 -21.11 18.59 5.82
CA THR A 85 -20.71 18.94 7.21
C THR A 85 -20.64 17.73 8.14
N GLU A 86 -21.36 16.64 7.85
CA GLU A 86 -21.38 15.41 8.67
C GLU A 86 -20.75 14.22 7.92
N SER A 87 -21.37 13.73 6.84
CA SER A 87 -20.89 12.51 6.19
C SER A 87 -21.04 12.49 4.67
N ILE A 88 -20.13 11.77 4.02
CA ILE A 88 -20.23 11.37 2.61
C ILE A 88 -20.19 9.85 2.55
N LYS A 89 -21.20 9.26 1.92
CA LYS A 89 -21.31 7.81 1.71
C LYS A 89 -21.50 7.51 0.24
N VAL A 90 -20.56 6.74 -0.33
CA VAL A 90 -20.69 6.16 -1.67
C VAL A 90 -20.75 4.66 -1.51
N ALA A 91 -21.80 4.03 -2.01
CA ALA A 91 -21.95 2.58 -1.85
C ALA A 91 -22.65 1.89 -3.01
N GLY A 92 -22.19 0.67 -3.29
CA GLY A 92 -22.73 -0.21 -4.32
C GLY A 92 -21.96 -0.11 -5.63
N THR A 93 -21.96 -1.22 -6.37
CA THR A 93 -21.27 -1.31 -7.66
C THR A 93 -21.84 -0.29 -8.63
N GLY A 94 -20.95 0.45 -9.29
CA GLY A 94 -21.33 1.52 -10.22
C GLY A 94 -21.61 2.87 -9.55
N SER A 95 -21.61 2.97 -8.22
CA SER A 95 -21.70 4.26 -7.53
C SER A 95 -20.34 4.96 -7.55
N ASN A 96 -20.22 6.08 -8.27
CA ASN A 96 -18.92 6.70 -8.53
C ASN A 96 -18.93 8.24 -8.45
N VAL A 97 -17.80 8.78 -8.02
CA VAL A 97 -17.43 10.19 -8.18
C VAL A 97 -16.21 10.22 -9.10
N ARG A 98 -16.33 10.81 -10.28
CA ARG A 98 -15.32 10.64 -11.32
C ARG A 98 -15.01 11.91 -12.12
N ASN A 99 -13.72 12.23 -12.24
CA ASN A 99 -13.21 13.23 -13.16
C ASN A 99 -12.44 12.51 -14.27
N LEU A 100 -12.99 12.52 -15.48
CA LEU A 100 -12.48 11.69 -16.57
C LEU A 100 -12.04 12.56 -17.75
N MET A 101 -10.87 12.25 -18.30
CA MET A 101 -10.52 12.65 -19.66
C MET A 101 -10.84 11.49 -20.60
N GLY A 102 -11.78 11.71 -21.51
CA GLY A 102 -12.26 10.71 -22.46
C GLY A 102 -11.18 10.26 -23.44
N LEU A 103 -11.46 9.17 -24.17
CA LEU A 103 -10.53 8.66 -25.17
C LEU A 103 -10.23 9.73 -26.23
N GLY A 104 -8.95 9.96 -26.51
CA GLY A 104 -8.51 10.92 -27.53
C GLY A 104 -8.77 12.39 -27.19
N SER A 105 -9.20 12.72 -25.97
CA SER A 105 -9.33 14.11 -25.54
C SER A 105 -7.95 14.78 -25.40
N LEU A 106 -7.89 16.11 -25.49
CA LEU A 106 -6.68 16.90 -25.19
C LEU A 106 -6.95 17.86 -24.02
N GLY A 107 -5.95 18.03 -23.14
CA GLY A 107 -6.01 18.96 -22.01
C GLY A 107 -5.63 18.31 -20.68
N ASN A 108 -5.86 18.99 -19.56
CA ASN A 108 -5.63 18.46 -18.22
C ASN A 108 -6.96 18.22 -17.50
N GLY A 109 -7.03 17.15 -16.70
CA GLY A 109 -8.22 16.79 -15.92
C GLY A 109 -8.45 17.76 -14.76
N GLY A 110 -9.72 17.93 -14.39
CA GLY A 110 -10.08 18.66 -13.17
C GLY A 110 -9.85 17.82 -11.92
N ASN A 111 -9.75 18.48 -10.78
CA ASN A 111 -9.54 17.83 -9.49
C ASN A 111 -10.85 17.28 -8.91
N ILE A 112 -10.72 16.38 -7.95
CA ILE A 112 -11.79 15.98 -7.05
C ILE A 112 -11.40 16.41 -5.63
N THR A 113 -12.26 17.18 -4.98
CA THR A 113 -12.09 17.59 -3.58
C THR A 113 -13.26 17.06 -2.77
N ILE A 114 -12.97 16.37 -1.67
CA ILE A 114 -13.94 15.81 -0.73
C ILE A 114 -13.66 16.38 0.65
N ASP A 115 -14.58 17.19 1.17
CA ASP A 115 -14.53 17.74 2.52
C ASP A 115 -15.70 17.18 3.35
N SER A 116 -15.40 16.48 4.45
CA SER A 116 -16.45 15.94 5.31
C SER A 116 -16.09 15.65 6.76
N GLY A 117 -17.09 15.39 7.60
CA GLY A 117 -16.86 14.82 8.95
C GLY A 117 -16.46 13.34 8.92
N SER A 118 -16.99 12.58 7.96
CA SER A 118 -16.64 11.17 7.73
C SER A 118 -16.85 10.79 6.26
N LEU A 119 -16.03 9.87 5.75
CA LEU A 119 -16.14 9.34 4.40
C LEU A 119 -16.24 7.80 4.44
N SER A 120 -17.20 7.26 3.69
CA SER A 120 -17.39 5.82 3.52
C SER A 120 -17.48 5.44 2.05
N LEU A 121 -16.60 4.55 1.58
CA LEU A 121 -16.63 3.97 0.23
C LEU A 121 -16.82 2.44 0.34
N GLN A 122 -17.97 1.92 -0.07
CA GLN A 122 -18.31 0.51 0.18
C GLN A 122 -18.83 -0.22 -1.06
N ASN A 123 -18.58 -1.53 -1.12
CA ASN A 123 -19.21 -2.46 -2.08
C ASN A 123 -18.98 -2.11 -3.56
N GLY A 124 -17.74 -1.75 -3.93
CA GLY A 124 -17.34 -1.41 -5.29
C GLY A 124 -17.52 0.06 -5.67
N ALA A 125 -17.63 0.94 -4.67
CA ALA A 125 -17.75 2.38 -4.86
C ALA A 125 -16.38 3.05 -5.08
N GLN A 126 -16.29 3.96 -6.06
CA GLN A 126 -15.01 4.58 -6.42
C GLN A 126 -15.05 6.10 -6.46
N VAL A 127 -13.92 6.70 -6.07
CA VAL A 127 -13.57 8.09 -6.36
C VAL A 127 -12.40 8.07 -7.34
N THR A 128 -12.58 8.56 -8.56
CA THR A 128 -11.61 8.34 -9.64
C THR A 128 -11.28 9.61 -10.41
N ALA A 129 -10.00 9.97 -10.48
CA ALA A 129 -9.50 10.97 -11.42
C ALA A 129 -8.59 10.29 -12.45
N SER A 130 -9.02 10.18 -13.70
CA SER A 130 -8.25 9.40 -14.69
C SER A 130 -8.19 10.05 -16.06
N THR A 131 -7.11 9.76 -16.79
CA THR A 131 -6.94 10.19 -18.17
C THR A 131 -6.85 9.03 -19.16
N SER A 132 -7.73 9.06 -20.15
CA SER A 132 -7.66 8.27 -21.39
C SER A 132 -7.34 9.15 -22.61
N GLY A 133 -6.95 10.42 -22.38
CA GLY A 133 -6.58 11.39 -23.40
C GLY A 133 -5.12 11.85 -23.27
N LEU A 134 -4.75 12.85 -24.05
CA LEU A 134 -3.43 13.49 -24.03
C LEU A 134 -3.40 14.63 -22.99
N GLY A 135 -2.70 14.39 -21.89
CA GLY A 135 -2.46 15.34 -20.79
C GLY A 135 -2.66 14.72 -19.40
N ASN A 136 -2.43 15.52 -18.35
CA ASN A 136 -2.37 15.00 -16.98
C ASN A 136 -3.79 14.75 -16.42
N ALA A 137 -3.95 13.74 -15.55
CA ALA A 137 -5.17 13.61 -14.77
C ALA A 137 -5.31 14.77 -13.77
N GLY A 138 -6.45 14.90 -13.09
CA GLY A 138 -6.58 15.82 -11.95
C GLY A 138 -6.25 15.13 -10.62
N ASN A 139 -5.91 15.90 -9.58
CA ASN A 139 -5.62 15.35 -8.25
C ASN A 139 -6.91 14.95 -7.53
N VAL A 140 -6.78 14.01 -6.58
CA VAL A 140 -7.84 13.70 -5.63
C VAL A 140 -7.42 14.14 -4.24
N ASN A 141 -8.14 15.11 -3.67
CA ASN A 141 -7.92 15.66 -2.34
C ASN A 141 -9.08 15.25 -1.43
N VAL A 142 -8.79 14.55 -0.35
CA VAL A 142 -9.78 14.07 0.62
C VAL A 142 -9.43 14.62 1.98
N ASN A 143 -10.24 15.55 2.50
CA ASN A 143 -10.10 16.15 3.82
C ASN A 143 -11.27 15.73 4.69
N VAL A 144 -11.01 14.86 5.65
CA VAL A 144 -12.03 14.32 6.55
C VAL A 144 -11.63 14.61 7.99
N THR A 145 -12.49 15.23 8.77
CA THR A 145 -12.10 15.57 10.16
C THR A 145 -12.12 14.35 11.08
N GLY A 146 -12.97 13.37 10.78
CA GLY A 146 -13.08 12.09 11.48
C GLY A 146 -12.52 10.92 10.67
N ALA A 147 -13.30 9.84 10.59
CA ALA A 147 -12.84 8.57 10.01
C ALA A 147 -13.14 8.45 8.50
N ILE A 148 -12.22 7.80 7.80
CA ILE A 148 -12.39 7.28 6.44
C ILE A 148 -12.43 5.75 6.50
N ASP A 149 -13.53 5.15 6.02
CA ASP A 149 -13.68 3.68 5.89
C ASP A 149 -13.90 3.29 4.43
N ILE A 150 -12.94 2.56 3.86
CA ILE A 150 -13.00 2.03 2.50
C ILE A 150 -13.03 0.50 2.58
N ALA A 151 -14.11 -0.10 2.09
CA ALA A 151 -14.33 -1.54 2.26
C ALA A 151 -14.86 -2.21 1.01
N GLY A 152 -14.28 -3.37 0.72
CA GLY A 152 -14.74 -4.28 -0.33
C GLY A 152 -13.96 -4.15 -1.63
N ARG A 153 -13.98 -5.24 -2.40
CA ARG A 153 -13.30 -5.34 -3.69
C ARG A 153 -13.78 -4.24 -4.64
N ASN A 154 -12.83 -3.62 -5.34
CA ASN A 154 -13.04 -2.50 -6.25
C ASN A 154 -13.55 -1.21 -5.57
N SER A 155 -13.64 -1.16 -4.23
CA SER A 155 -13.87 0.10 -3.52
C SER A 155 -12.55 0.84 -3.39
N GLY A 156 -12.53 2.15 -3.65
CA GLY A 156 -11.27 2.88 -3.55
C GLY A 156 -11.22 4.31 -4.04
N ILE A 157 -10.04 4.88 -3.89
CA ILE A 157 -9.66 6.18 -4.49
C ILE A 157 -8.59 5.90 -5.55
N LEU A 158 -8.85 6.31 -6.79
CA LEU A 158 -8.04 5.96 -7.93
C LEU A 158 -7.60 7.20 -8.70
N SER A 159 -6.34 7.21 -9.08
CA SER A 159 -5.75 8.14 -10.04
C SER A 159 -5.01 7.32 -11.09
N SER A 160 -5.35 7.47 -12.37
CA SER A 160 -4.75 6.60 -13.39
C SER A 160 -4.57 7.23 -14.76
N VAL A 161 -3.44 6.90 -15.40
CA VAL A 161 -3.18 7.14 -16.82
C VAL A 161 -3.39 5.83 -17.58
N SER A 162 -4.31 5.85 -18.56
CA SER A 162 -4.64 4.68 -19.38
C SER A 162 -3.54 4.31 -20.36
N THR A 163 -3.60 3.08 -20.89
CA THR A 163 -2.67 2.59 -21.90
C THR A 163 -2.74 3.40 -23.20
N GLY A 164 -1.58 3.63 -23.83
CA GLY A 164 -1.50 4.29 -25.14
C GLY A 164 -1.71 5.81 -25.13
N THR A 165 -1.75 6.43 -23.94
CA THR A 165 -1.85 7.88 -23.78
C THR A 165 -0.53 8.48 -23.28
N VAL A 166 -0.41 9.81 -23.34
CA VAL A 166 0.72 10.55 -22.76
C VAL A 166 0.18 11.52 -21.71
N GLY A 167 0.72 11.46 -20.50
CA GLY A 167 0.28 12.27 -19.37
C GLY A 167 0.80 11.71 -18.05
N ASN A 168 0.97 12.56 -17.05
CA ASN A 168 1.32 12.10 -15.71
C ASN A 168 0.05 11.72 -14.93
N GLY A 169 0.17 10.67 -14.12
CA GLY A 169 -0.79 10.33 -13.10
C GLY A 169 -0.77 11.38 -12.00
N SER A 170 -1.92 11.59 -11.38
CA SER A 170 -2.11 12.69 -10.44
C SER A 170 -2.06 12.22 -9.01
N ASN A 171 -1.79 13.15 -8.11
CA ASN A 171 -1.59 12.81 -6.71
C ASN A 171 -2.91 12.52 -6.02
N ILE A 172 -2.86 11.61 -5.06
CA ILE A 172 -3.93 11.37 -4.09
C ILE A 172 -3.44 11.89 -2.74
N SER A 173 -4.15 12.85 -2.17
CA SER A 173 -3.87 13.43 -0.85
C SER A 173 -5.03 13.15 0.08
N ILE A 174 -4.76 12.50 1.21
CA ILE A 174 -5.76 12.10 2.21
C ILE A 174 -5.37 12.69 3.56
N ASN A 175 -6.20 13.58 4.09
CA ASN A 175 -6.13 14.10 5.46
C ASN A 175 -7.32 13.54 6.24
N SER A 176 -7.07 12.90 7.38
CA SER A 176 -8.10 12.22 8.17
C SER A 176 -7.82 12.25 9.67
N GLY A 177 -8.84 12.05 10.50
CA GLY A 177 -8.64 11.57 11.88
C GLY A 177 -8.07 10.15 11.87
N SER A 178 -8.70 9.25 11.09
CA SER A 178 -8.19 7.90 10.85
C SER A 178 -8.55 7.39 9.45
N LEU A 179 -7.73 6.48 8.91
CA LEU A 179 -7.95 5.81 7.64
C LEU A 179 -7.98 4.29 7.83
N SER A 180 -9.07 3.65 7.40
CA SER A 180 -9.24 2.20 7.39
C SER A 180 -9.53 1.70 5.97
N LEU A 181 -8.72 0.78 5.47
CA LEU A 181 -8.97 0.04 4.23
C LEU A 181 -9.07 -1.46 4.53
N ARG A 182 -10.10 -2.12 3.99
CA ARG A 182 -10.30 -3.56 4.19
C ARG A 182 -10.96 -4.26 3.02
N ASP A 183 -10.86 -5.59 3.01
CA ASP A 183 -11.61 -6.47 2.10
C ASP A 183 -11.31 -6.22 0.61
N ARG A 184 -10.03 -6.04 0.26
CA ARG A 184 -9.50 -5.69 -1.08
C ARG A 184 -9.85 -4.28 -1.56
N ALA A 185 -10.04 -3.36 -0.62
CA ALA A 185 -10.08 -1.94 -0.89
C ALA A 185 -8.72 -1.42 -1.37
N GLN A 186 -8.72 -0.35 -2.18
CA GLN A 186 -7.50 0.19 -2.77
C GLN A 186 -7.45 1.72 -2.76
N VAL A 187 -6.26 2.28 -2.56
CA VAL A 187 -5.92 3.66 -2.94
C VAL A 187 -4.77 3.60 -3.92
N THR A 188 -4.98 4.00 -5.16
CA THR A 188 -4.03 3.71 -6.25
C THR A 188 -3.76 4.93 -7.11
N ALA A 189 -2.50 5.32 -7.26
CA ALA A 189 -2.05 6.32 -8.22
C ALA A 189 -1.12 5.67 -9.26
N SER A 190 -1.62 5.34 -10.45
CA SER A 190 -0.91 4.49 -11.41
C SER A 190 -0.75 5.10 -12.80
N THR A 191 0.22 4.60 -13.57
CA THR A 191 0.39 4.91 -14.99
C THR A 191 0.52 3.62 -15.80
N SER A 192 -0.26 3.51 -16.88
CA SER A 192 -0.13 2.45 -17.90
C SER A 192 0.25 3.03 -19.28
N GLY A 193 0.41 4.35 -19.36
CA GLY A 193 0.79 5.09 -20.57
C GLY A 193 2.20 5.66 -20.49
N LEU A 194 2.48 6.70 -21.27
CA LEU A 194 3.73 7.45 -21.22
C LEU A 194 3.60 8.62 -20.24
N GLY A 195 4.29 8.53 -19.10
CA GLY A 195 4.29 9.55 -18.05
C GLY A 195 4.42 8.92 -16.67
N ASN A 196 4.76 9.73 -15.68
CA ASN A 196 5.01 9.25 -14.32
C ASN A 196 3.70 8.88 -13.61
N ALA A 197 3.75 7.92 -12.69
CA ALA A 197 2.65 7.67 -11.76
C ALA A 197 2.54 8.82 -10.74
N GLY A 198 1.35 9.00 -10.16
CA GLY A 198 1.11 10.01 -9.13
C GLY A 198 1.58 9.56 -7.75
N ASN A 199 1.84 10.51 -6.85
CA ASN A 199 2.15 10.21 -5.45
C ASN A 199 0.88 9.93 -4.65
N VAL A 200 1.01 9.15 -3.58
CA VAL A 200 -0.05 9.00 -2.57
C VAL A 200 0.47 9.52 -1.23
N THR A 201 -0.21 10.52 -0.67
CA THR A 201 0.09 11.07 0.65
C THR A 201 -1.09 10.82 1.57
N VAL A 202 -0.84 10.18 2.71
CA VAL A 202 -1.83 9.95 3.77
C VAL A 202 -1.33 10.58 5.05
N GLN A 203 -2.10 11.54 5.57
CA GLN A 203 -1.95 12.13 6.88
C GLN A 203 -3.18 11.77 7.72
N ALA A 204 -3.00 10.86 8.68
CA ALA A 204 -4.00 10.52 9.68
C ALA A 204 -3.56 11.06 11.04
N ILE A 205 -4.45 11.66 11.82
CA ILE A 205 -4.11 12.11 13.18
C ILE A 205 -3.81 10.90 14.07
N ASP A 206 -4.66 9.87 14.01
CA ASP A 206 -4.62 8.73 14.93
C ASP A 206 -4.01 7.48 14.29
N ALA A 207 -4.63 6.96 13.23
CA ALA A 207 -4.29 5.64 12.72
C ALA A 207 -4.49 5.48 11.22
N VAL A 208 -3.60 4.70 10.61
CA VAL A 208 -3.78 4.08 9.29
C VAL A 208 -3.82 2.57 9.48
N THR A 209 -4.92 1.92 9.10
CA THR A 209 -5.10 0.47 9.21
C THR A 209 -5.49 -0.11 7.86
N LEU A 210 -4.71 -1.07 7.37
CA LEU A 210 -5.02 -1.87 6.18
C LEU A 210 -5.13 -3.34 6.58
N ALA A 211 -6.20 -4.00 6.12
CA ALA A 211 -6.40 -5.44 6.29
C ALA A 211 -6.85 -6.07 4.96
N ASP A 212 -6.00 -6.90 4.33
CA ASP A 212 -6.24 -7.40 2.96
C ASP A 212 -6.54 -6.25 1.99
N ALA A 213 -5.71 -5.20 2.00
CA ALA A 213 -5.96 -3.98 1.23
C ALA A 213 -4.66 -3.30 0.81
N ASP A 214 -4.73 -2.44 -0.22
CA ASP A 214 -3.54 -1.89 -0.87
C ASP A 214 -3.54 -0.35 -0.93
N ILE A 215 -2.38 0.25 -0.70
CA ILE A 215 -2.06 1.60 -1.17
C ILE A 215 -0.92 1.49 -2.18
N LEU A 216 -1.15 1.94 -3.40
CA LEU A 216 -0.30 1.67 -4.55
C LEU A 216 0.09 2.94 -5.30
N SER A 217 1.35 3.03 -5.71
CA SER A 217 1.79 3.96 -6.75
C SER A 217 2.64 3.25 -7.80
N THR A 218 2.05 2.93 -8.95
CA THR A 218 2.60 1.89 -9.84
C THR A 218 2.78 2.34 -11.28
N VAL A 219 3.90 1.92 -11.87
CA VAL A 219 4.07 1.83 -13.32
C VAL A 219 3.59 0.45 -13.74
N SER A 220 2.41 0.40 -14.33
CA SER A 220 1.77 -0.83 -14.79
C SER A 220 2.46 -1.41 -16.04
N ALA A 221 2.08 -2.63 -16.42
CA ALA A 221 2.50 -3.22 -17.68
C ALA A 221 2.16 -2.28 -18.85
N GLY A 222 3.10 -2.09 -19.78
CA GLY A 222 3.00 -1.13 -20.89
C GLY A 222 3.33 0.32 -20.53
N GLY A 223 3.36 0.65 -19.23
CA GLY A 223 3.69 1.99 -18.75
C GLY A 223 5.16 2.35 -18.92
N VAL A 224 5.43 3.60 -19.30
CA VAL A 224 6.79 4.16 -19.40
C VAL A 224 6.84 5.47 -18.61
N GLY A 225 7.54 5.46 -17.49
CA GLY A 225 7.64 6.59 -16.57
C GLY A 225 8.13 6.15 -15.20
N LYS A 226 8.37 7.09 -14.28
CA LYS A 226 8.74 6.77 -12.90
C LYS A 226 7.50 6.48 -12.06
N GLY A 227 7.62 5.56 -11.10
CA GLY A 227 6.65 5.38 -10.04
C GLY A 227 6.59 6.61 -9.13
N GLY A 228 5.41 6.90 -8.58
CA GLY A 228 5.24 7.94 -7.57
C GLY A 228 5.60 7.42 -6.18
N ASN A 229 5.81 8.34 -5.24
CA ASN A 229 6.09 8.01 -3.85
C ASN A 229 4.81 7.74 -3.06
N ILE A 230 4.94 6.98 -1.98
CA ILE A 230 3.90 6.83 -0.95
C ILE A 230 4.43 7.43 0.35
N ASP A 231 3.73 8.42 0.90
CA ASP A 231 4.08 9.08 2.16
C ASP A 231 2.98 8.87 3.19
N ILE A 232 3.30 8.22 4.31
CA ILE A 232 2.37 7.96 5.42
C ILE A 232 2.81 8.74 6.66
N LEU A 233 1.92 9.57 7.19
CA LEU A 233 2.06 10.31 8.44
C LEU A 233 0.92 9.92 9.38
N ALA A 234 1.21 9.29 10.53
CA ALA A 234 0.18 8.85 11.47
C ALA A 234 0.70 8.69 12.91
N ALA A 235 -0.19 8.55 13.90
CA ALA A 235 0.25 8.11 15.22
C ALA A 235 0.49 6.58 15.27
N THR A 236 -0.27 5.80 14.51
CA THR A 236 -0.07 4.35 14.34
C THR A 236 -0.29 3.90 12.90
N LEU A 237 0.44 2.85 12.48
CA LEU A 237 0.26 2.17 11.20
C LEU A 237 0.14 0.66 11.43
N SER A 238 -0.92 0.04 10.92
CA SER A 238 -1.14 -1.40 10.97
C SER A 238 -1.40 -1.97 9.58
N LEU A 239 -0.60 -2.94 9.14
CA LEU A 239 -0.74 -3.67 7.89
C LEU A 239 -0.89 -5.16 8.18
N ILE A 240 -2.08 -5.71 8.00
CA ILE A 240 -2.38 -7.10 8.37
C ILE A 240 -3.02 -7.89 7.22
N ASP A 241 -2.91 -9.21 7.30
CA ASP A 241 -3.61 -10.16 6.44
C ASP A 241 -3.47 -9.87 4.93
N GLY A 242 -2.23 -9.68 4.46
CA GLY A 242 -1.90 -9.44 3.06
C GLY A 242 -1.98 -7.98 2.62
N ALA A 243 -2.04 -7.04 3.56
CA ALA A 243 -2.09 -5.61 3.26
C ALA A 243 -0.74 -5.06 2.75
N GLN A 244 -0.77 -4.22 1.71
CA GLN A 244 0.43 -3.70 1.05
C GLN A 244 0.46 -2.17 0.93
N LEU A 245 1.60 -1.57 1.24
CA LEU A 245 1.98 -0.24 0.76
C LEU A 245 3.06 -0.43 -0.30
N ALA A 246 2.78 -0.17 -1.58
CA ALA A 246 3.74 -0.53 -2.60
C ALA A 246 3.89 0.46 -3.75
N THR A 247 5.14 0.77 -4.07
CA THR A 247 5.52 1.36 -5.35
C THR A 247 6.13 0.28 -6.24
N ILE A 248 5.60 0.10 -7.46
CA ILE A 248 5.95 -1.06 -8.28
C ILE A 248 6.09 -0.65 -9.74
N THR A 249 7.18 -1.10 -10.38
CA THR A 249 7.23 -1.23 -11.85
C THR A 249 6.87 -2.67 -12.19
N ARG A 250 5.71 -2.89 -12.82
CA ARG A 250 5.14 -4.24 -13.01
C ARG A 250 5.73 -4.95 -14.21
N GLU A 251 5.84 -6.27 -14.08
CA GLU A 251 6.20 -7.19 -15.15
C GLU A 251 5.22 -7.16 -16.33
N ALA A 252 5.57 -7.87 -17.41
CA ALA A 252 4.70 -7.98 -18.57
C ALA A 252 3.37 -8.65 -18.21
N SER A 253 2.32 -8.32 -18.96
CA SER A 253 1.03 -9.00 -18.92
C SER A 253 0.75 -9.66 -20.27
N ASP A 254 -0.33 -10.42 -20.37
CA ASP A 254 -0.74 -11.09 -21.62
C ASP A 254 -0.92 -10.12 -22.80
N THR A 255 -1.20 -8.83 -22.52
CA THR A 255 -1.54 -7.83 -23.53
C THR A 255 -0.58 -6.66 -23.60
N GLN A 256 0.38 -6.54 -22.68
CA GLN A 256 1.30 -5.40 -22.59
C GLN A 256 2.71 -5.85 -22.20
N PRO A 257 3.76 -5.21 -22.76
CA PRO A 257 5.14 -5.46 -22.34
C PRO A 257 5.36 -5.07 -20.88
N ALA A 258 6.50 -5.47 -20.31
CA ALA A 258 6.87 -5.05 -18.96
C ALA A 258 6.98 -3.52 -18.85
N GLY A 259 6.61 -2.99 -17.69
CA GLY A 259 6.76 -1.56 -17.40
C GLY A 259 8.22 -1.12 -17.43
N ARG A 260 8.45 0.15 -17.76
CA ARG A 260 9.79 0.74 -17.82
C ARG A 260 9.87 2.03 -17.02
N GLY A 261 10.79 2.05 -16.06
CA GLY A 261 11.14 3.18 -15.22
C GLY A 261 11.38 2.77 -13.78
N ASP A 262 11.99 3.69 -13.02
CA ASP A 262 12.31 3.47 -11.61
C ASP A 262 11.02 3.39 -10.77
N ALA A 263 11.00 2.52 -9.77
CA ALA A 263 9.95 2.53 -8.75
C ALA A 263 10.09 3.79 -7.86
N GLY A 264 8.96 4.28 -7.32
CA GLY A 264 8.97 5.39 -6.36
C GLY A 264 9.39 4.96 -4.96
N ASN A 265 9.54 5.87 -4.01
CA ASN A 265 9.92 5.56 -2.63
C ASN A 265 8.68 5.36 -1.73
N VAL A 266 8.85 4.66 -0.61
CA VAL A 266 7.85 4.63 0.46
C VAL A 266 8.44 5.24 1.73
N ASN A 267 7.80 6.28 2.25
CA ASN A 267 8.20 6.95 3.48
C ASN A 267 7.10 6.81 4.53
N VAL A 268 7.42 6.23 5.68
CA VAL A 268 6.52 6.08 6.81
C VAL A 268 7.07 6.86 7.99
N ASN A 269 6.33 7.87 8.42
CA ASN A 269 6.65 8.70 9.58
C ASN A 269 5.54 8.54 10.60
N VAL A 270 5.73 7.63 11.55
CA VAL A 270 4.73 7.28 12.56
C VAL A 270 5.25 7.64 13.94
N THR A 271 4.47 8.32 14.77
CA THR A 271 4.98 8.72 16.10
C THR A 271 5.01 7.54 17.09
N GLY A 272 4.07 6.62 16.97
CA GLY A 272 3.94 5.42 17.79
C GLY A 272 4.40 4.15 17.07
N ILE A 273 3.47 3.22 16.88
CA ILE A 273 3.77 1.85 16.47
C ILE A 273 3.49 1.66 14.97
N VAL A 274 4.45 1.04 14.29
CA VAL A 274 4.27 0.40 12.99
C VAL A 274 4.21 -1.12 13.21
N ASN A 275 3.05 -1.72 12.99
CA ASN A 275 2.84 -3.16 13.09
C ASN A 275 2.49 -3.76 11.73
N ILE A 276 3.27 -4.73 11.27
CA ILE A 276 3.03 -5.44 10.01
C ILE A 276 3.04 -6.93 10.31
N SER A 277 1.97 -7.64 9.98
CA SER A 277 1.84 -9.05 10.32
C SER A 277 1.06 -9.86 9.29
N GLY A 278 1.46 -11.12 9.14
CA GLY A 278 0.68 -12.13 8.43
C GLY A 278 0.80 -12.08 6.91
N GLU A 279 0.12 -13.03 6.30
CA GLU A 279 -0.10 -13.13 4.86
C GLU A 279 -1.54 -13.58 4.62
N LYS A 280 -2.07 -13.33 3.43
CA LYS A 280 -3.37 -13.85 3.02
C LYS A 280 -3.32 -14.30 1.58
N ASN A 281 -3.74 -15.54 1.33
CA ASN A 281 -3.73 -16.15 -0.01
C ASN A 281 -2.35 -16.09 -0.71
N GLY A 282 -1.25 -16.24 0.06
CA GLY A 282 0.12 -16.16 -0.44
C GLY A 282 0.63 -14.74 -0.70
N ILE A 283 -0.16 -13.71 -0.38
CA ILE A 283 0.24 -12.31 -0.43
C ILE A 283 0.68 -11.89 0.97
N GLN A 284 1.93 -11.47 1.11
CA GLN A 284 2.52 -11.04 2.37
C GLN A 284 2.03 -9.64 2.72
N SER A 285 1.77 -9.39 4.00
CA SER A 285 1.66 -8.02 4.50
C SER A 285 3.01 -7.34 4.40
N GLY A 286 3.06 -6.09 3.94
CA GLY A 286 4.36 -5.45 3.79
C GLY A 286 4.38 -4.08 3.16
N ILE A 287 5.60 -3.56 3.07
CA ILE A 287 5.91 -2.34 2.34
C ILE A 287 6.90 -2.69 1.24
N GLY A 288 6.53 -2.33 0.01
CA GLY A 288 7.27 -2.67 -1.20
C GLY A 288 7.72 -1.43 -1.97
N SER A 289 8.93 -1.47 -2.49
CA SER A 289 9.43 -0.51 -3.47
C SER A 289 10.34 -1.23 -4.46
N PHE A 290 9.73 -1.97 -5.38
CA PHE A 290 10.45 -2.96 -6.18
C PHE A 290 10.08 -2.93 -7.66
N VAL A 291 10.98 -3.48 -8.48
CA VAL A 291 10.80 -3.62 -9.92
C VAL A 291 10.68 -5.10 -10.29
N GLY A 292 9.64 -5.44 -11.05
CA GLY A 292 9.28 -6.82 -11.39
C GLY A 292 10.15 -7.46 -12.48
N THR A 293 9.91 -8.74 -12.74
CA THR A 293 10.65 -9.51 -13.74
C THR A 293 10.51 -8.89 -15.14
N GLY A 294 11.61 -8.84 -15.89
CA GLY A 294 11.63 -8.33 -17.26
C GLY A 294 11.43 -6.81 -17.40
N THR A 295 11.32 -6.08 -16.30
CA THR A 295 11.24 -4.61 -16.30
C THR A 295 12.62 -3.98 -16.44
N VAL A 296 12.66 -2.69 -16.75
CA VAL A 296 13.89 -1.90 -16.77
C VAL A 296 13.70 -0.68 -15.87
N GLY A 297 14.50 -0.56 -14.82
CA GLY A 297 14.42 0.50 -13.82
C GLY A 297 15.07 0.08 -12.51
N ASN A 298 15.34 1.04 -11.63
CA ASN A 298 15.84 0.78 -10.30
C ASN A 298 14.69 0.63 -9.29
N GLY A 299 14.89 -0.20 -8.27
CA GLY A 299 14.04 -0.21 -7.08
C GLY A 299 14.13 1.11 -6.33
N GLY A 300 13.05 1.51 -5.68
CA GLY A 300 13.01 2.73 -4.86
C GLY A 300 13.37 2.42 -3.40
N ASN A 301 13.47 3.46 -2.58
CA ASN A 301 13.87 3.31 -1.19
C ASN A 301 12.65 3.20 -0.25
N ILE A 302 12.85 2.55 0.88
CA ILE A 302 11.88 2.50 1.97
C ILE A 302 12.50 3.18 3.19
N THR A 303 11.83 4.20 3.73
CA THR A 303 12.25 4.89 4.96
C THR A 303 11.15 4.76 6.02
N ILE A 304 11.49 4.22 7.19
CA ILE A 304 10.59 4.11 8.35
C ILE A 304 11.16 4.92 9.51
N ASN A 305 10.43 5.91 9.99
CA ASN A 305 10.63 6.58 11.28
C ASN A 305 9.47 6.19 12.20
N SER A 306 9.75 5.56 13.34
CA SER A 306 8.71 5.10 14.26
C SER A 306 9.11 5.12 15.73
N GLY A 307 8.14 5.12 16.65
CA GLY A 307 8.41 4.76 18.04
C GLY A 307 8.82 3.29 18.16
N SER A 308 8.10 2.39 17.48
CA SER A 308 8.45 0.97 17.40
C SER A 308 8.06 0.40 16.04
N LEU A 309 8.93 -0.45 15.47
CA LEU A 309 8.65 -1.27 14.29
C LEU A 309 8.54 -2.74 14.70
N SER A 310 7.42 -3.38 14.31
CA SER A 310 7.20 -4.82 14.48
C SER A 310 6.86 -5.46 13.13
N LEU A 311 7.64 -6.47 12.73
CA LEU A 311 7.38 -7.33 11.58
C LEU A 311 7.20 -8.77 12.07
N SER A 312 6.06 -9.38 11.81
CA SER A 312 5.77 -10.75 12.26
C SER A 312 5.07 -11.62 11.22
N ASP A 313 5.13 -12.94 11.41
CA ASP A 313 4.34 -13.92 10.66
C ASP A 313 4.41 -13.74 9.13
N GLY A 314 5.62 -13.64 8.58
CA GLY A 314 5.86 -13.50 7.14
C GLY A 314 5.82 -12.07 6.59
N ALA A 315 5.63 -11.06 7.44
CA ALA A 315 5.64 -9.64 7.04
C ALA A 315 7.00 -9.14 6.51
N GLN A 316 7.00 -8.32 5.45
CA GLN A 316 8.23 -7.88 4.77
C GLN A 316 8.30 -6.37 4.51
N LEU A 317 9.50 -5.80 4.61
CA LEU A 317 9.88 -4.57 3.89
C LEU A 317 10.80 -4.97 2.73
N SER A 318 10.44 -4.63 1.49
CA SER A 318 11.19 -5.07 0.31
C SER A 318 11.44 -3.93 -0.67
N ALA A 319 12.71 -3.56 -0.83
CA ALA A 319 13.19 -2.64 -1.86
C ALA A 319 13.96 -3.40 -2.96
N SER A 320 13.54 -4.63 -3.28
CA SER A 320 14.28 -5.55 -4.15
C SER A 320 14.14 -5.22 -5.65
N THR A 321 14.95 -5.85 -6.49
CA THR A 321 14.82 -5.82 -7.96
C THR A 321 14.83 -7.23 -8.55
N SER A 322 13.85 -7.52 -9.40
CA SER A 322 13.83 -8.70 -10.29
C SER A 322 14.01 -8.31 -11.76
N GLY A 323 14.15 -7.02 -12.05
CA GLY A 323 14.32 -6.46 -13.39
C GLY A 323 15.78 -6.12 -13.71
N LEU A 324 15.96 -5.33 -14.78
CA LEU A 324 17.22 -4.72 -15.13
C LEU A 324 17.38 -3.39 -14.37
N GLY A 325 18.31 -3.36 -13.41
CA GLY A 325 18.60 -2.18 -12.58
C GLY A 325 18.96 -2.58 -11.15
N ASN A 326 19.34 -1.60 -10.34
CA ASN A 326 19.75 -1.83 -8.96
C ASN A 326 18.53 -1.97 -8.03
N ALA A 327 18.69 -2.69 -6.92
CA ALA A 327 17.74 -2.65 -5.81
C ALA A 327 17.71 -1.23 -5.19
N GLY A 328 16.75 -0.98 -4.30
CA GLY A 328 16.71 0.20 -3.46
C GLY A 328 17.29 -0.02 -2.07
N THR A 329 17.26 1.03 -1.24
CA THR A 329 17.77 1.03 0.13
C THR A 329 16.61 0.96 1.13
N ILE A 330 16.78 0.22 2.22
CA ILE A 330 15.86 0.26 3.36
C ILE A 330 16.53 0.98 4.52
N LYS A 331 15.90 2.04 5.03
CA LYS A 331 16.33 2.77 6.23
C LYS A 331 15.26 2.71 7.31
N VAL A 332 15.61 2.21 8.48
CA VAL A 332 14.73 2.14 9.65
C VAL A 332 15.35 2.93 10.79
N ASN A 333 14.60 3.87 11.34
CA ASN A 333 14.92 4.61 12.55
C ASN A 333 13.77 4.44 13.54
N ALA A 334 14.00 3.70 14.62
CA ALA A 334 12.96 3.44 15.61
C ALA A 334 13.51 3.29 17.03
N ALA A 335 12.72 3.59 18.07
CA ALA A 335 13.16 3.32 19.45
C ALA A 335 13.29 1.81 19.73
N GLN A 336 12.52 0.98 19.01
CA GLN A 336 12.64 -0.47 19.02
C GLN A 336 12.33 -1.07 17.64
N VAL A 337 13.08 -2.10 17.26
CA VAL A 337 12.82 -2.91 16.07
C VAL A 337 12.73 -4.38 16.47
N ASN A 338 11.56 -4.98 16.24
CA ASN A 338 11.32 -6.42 16.44
C ASN A 338 10.93 -7.06 15.10
N ILE A 339 11.67 -8.07 14.68
CA ILE A 339 11.35 -8.85 13.48
C ILE A 339 11.37 -10.32 13.92
N SER A 340 10.25 -11.02 13.74
CA SER A 340 10.15 -12.39 14.22
C SER A 340 9.24 -13.26 13.38
N GLY A 341 9.65 -14.51 13.18
CA GLY A 341 8.77 -15.51 12.61
C GLY A 341 8.81 -15.55 11.09
N LYS A 342 7.94 -16.41 10.57
CA LYS A 342 7.71 -16.66 9.16
C LYS A 342 6.28 -17.13 8.99
N SER A 343 5.69 -16.91 7.83
CA SER A 343 4.46 -17.59 7.43
C SER A 343 4.76 -18.49 6.26
N SER A 344 4.33 -19.75 6.34
CA SER A 344 4.66 -20.76 5.33
C SER A 344 6.19 -20.86 5.12
N ASN A 345 6.69 -20.50 3.93
CA ASN A 345 8.12 -20.45 3.57
C ASN A 345 8.65 -19.02 3.43
N ILE A 346 7.90 -18.03 3.91
CA ILE A 346 8.20 -16.61 3.79
C ILE A 346 8.65 -16.10 5.15
N ASN A 347 9.93 -15.75 5.25
CA ASN A 347 10.46 -15.17 6.48
C ASN A 347 10.01 -13.71 6.63
N SER A 348 9.77 -13.30 7.86
CA SER A 348 9.65 -11.88 8.18
C SER A 348 11.00 -11.20 8.06
N GLY A 349 11.05 -9.99 7.50
CA GLY A 349 12.34 -9.35 7.29
C GLY A 349 12.39 -8.08 6.47
N LEU A 350 13.62 -7.60 6.30
CA LEU A 350 14.01 -6.51 5.41
C LEU A 350 14.76 -7.09 4.22
N PHE A 351 14.41 -6.74 2.99
CA PHE A 351 14.95 -7.33 1.76
C PHE A 351 15.35 -6.25 0.75
N VAL A 352 16.62 -6.22 0.35
CA VAL A 352 17.16 -5.34 -0.71
C VAL A 352 17.81 -6.17 -1.83
N ASN A 353 17.20 -7.30 -2.14
CA ASN A 353 17.79 -8.32 -3.00
C ASN A 353 17.85 -7.86 -4.46
N SER A 354 18.90 -8.27 -5.18
CA SER A 354 19.00 -8.09 -6.62
C SER A 354 19.04 -9.43 -7.33
N GLN A 355 18.01 -9.73 -8.13
CA GLN A 355 18.03 -10.85 -9.07
C GLN A 355 18.56 -10.44 -10.45
N SER A 356 18.92 -9.17 -10.61
CA SER A 356 19.43 -8.59 -11.85
C SER A 356 20.80 -9.17 -12.20
N THR A 357 21.03 -9.46 -13.48
CA THR A 357 22.35 -9.93 -13.96
C THR A 357 23.42 -8.85 -13.91
N THR A 358 23.01 -7.58 -13.96
CA THR A 358 23.93 -6.42 -13.93
C THR A 358 23.67 -5.48 -12.77
N GLY A 359 22.55 -5.63 -12.07
CA GLY A 359 22.17 -4.79 -10.94
C GLY A 359 22.73 -5.28 -9.61
N THR A 360 23.05 -4.36 -8.71
CA THR A 360 23.54 -4.68 -7.36
C THR A 360 22.40 -4.62 -6.35
N ALA A 361 22.55 -5.41 -5.28
CA ALA A 361 21.83 -5.10 -4.04
C ALA A 361 22.36 -3.78 -3.46
N ARG A 362 21.56 -3.10 -2.64
CA ARG A 362 21.97 -1.87 -1.93
C ARG A 362 21.91 -2.10 -0.43
N ASP A 363 21.63 -1.06 0.35
CA ASP A 363 21.89 -1.11 1.78
C ASP A 363 20.63 -1.34 2.60
N ILE A 364 20.78 -2.08 3.71
CA ILE A 364 19.85 -2.08 4.84
C ILE A 364 20.51 -1.32 5.97
N ILE A 365 19.87 -0.25 6.43
CA ILE A 365 20.37 0.61 7.50
C ILE A 365 19.34 0.64 8.62
N VAL A 366 19.70 0.13 9.79
CA VAL A 366 18.83 0.13 10.98
C VAL A 366 19.51 0.89 12.11
N THR A 367 18.85 1.96 12.56
CA THR A 367 19.24 2.73 13.73
C THR A 367 18.17 2.55 14.80
N SER A 368 18.50 1.88 15.89
CA SER A 368 17.58 1.67 17.00
C SER A 368 18.29 1.28 18.27
N PRO A 369 17.95 1.84 19.45
CA PRO A 369 18.50 1.37 20.73
C PRO A 369 18.37 -0.13 20.94
N ARG A 370 17.31 -0.77 20.44
CA ARG A 370 17.08 -2.22 20.58
C ARG A 370 16.62 -2.85 19.27
N VAL A 371 17.41 -3.79 18.76
CA VAL A 371 17.07 -4.59 17.59
C VAL A 371 16.97 -6.06 17.99
N THR A 372 15.83 -6.68 17.72
CA THR A 372 15.59 -8.12 17.95
C THR A 372 15.21 -8.79 16.63
N LEU A 373 16.00 -9.80 16.24
CA LEU A 373 15.70 -10.73 15.17
C LEU A 373 15.52 -12.14 15.77
N ASP A 374 14.36 -12.76 15.58
CA ASP A 374 13.99 -14.04 16.18
C ASP A 374 13.26 -14.97 15.18
N ASN A 375 13.21 -16.26 15.48
CA ASN A 375 12.37 -17.26 14.80
C ASN A 375 12.44 -17.20 13.27
N SER A 376 13.64 -17.42 12.70
CA SER A 376 13.90 -17.43 11.24
C SER A 376 13.74 -16.08 10.51
N SER A 377 13.59 -14.96 11.23
CA SER A 377 13.56 -13.63 10.61
C SER A 377 14.87 -13.27 9.91
N GLY A 378 14.83 -12.35 8.93
CA GLY A 378 16.03 -11.97 8.18
C GLY A 378 16.22 -10.48 7.86
N LEU A 379 17.47 -10.07 7.74
CA LEU A 379 17.86 -8.86 6.97
C LEU A 379 18.67 -9.31 5.77
N ASN A 380 18.11 -9.27 4.57
CA ASN A 380 18.72 -9.85 3.38
C ASN A 380 19.13 -8.76 2.37
N ALA A 381 20.41 -8.75 2.03
CA ALA A 381 21.00 -7.89 1.00
C ALA A 381 21.78 -8.70 -0.04
N GLU A 382 21.14 -9.74 -0.60
CA GLU A 382 21.77 -10.68 -1.53
C GLU A 382 21.67 -10.26 -3.01
N SER A 383 22.63 -10.72 -3.81
CA SER A 383 22.60 -10.56 -5.27
C SER A 383 22.84 -11.88 -6.01
N SER A 384 22.13 -12.09 -7.13
CA SER A 384 22.24 -13.30 -7.96
C SER A 384 23.53 -13.33 -8.79
N SER A 385 23.94 -12.18 -9.34
CA SER A 385 25.07 -12.06 -10.26
C SER A 385 25.83 -10.73 -10.13
N GLY A 386 25.27 -9.73 -9.46
CA GLY A 386 25.96 -8.48 -9.13
C GLY A 386 26.59 -8.51 -7.74
N ASN A 387 27.07 -7.36 -7.26
CA ASN A 387 27.59 -7.25 -5.90
C ASN A 387 26.46 -7.35 -4.86
N GLY A 388 26.76 -8.00 -3.74
CA GLY A 388 25.92 -8.04 -2.56
C GLY A 388 25.83 -6.66 -1.90
N GLY A 389 24.74 -6.43 -1.18
CA GLY A 389 24.46 -5.18 -0.52
C GLY A 389 25.03 -5.13 0.90
N ASN A 390 25.07 -3.95 1.52
CA ASN A 390 25.58 -3.82 2.88
C ASN A 390 24.46 -3.81 3.92
N ILE A 391 24.74 -4.33 5.11
CA ILE A 391 23.86 -4.24 6.27
C ILE A 391 24.58 -3.43 7.35
N SER A 392 23.98 -2.33 7.79
CA SER A 392 24.50 -1.47 8.85
C SER A 392 23.51 -1.40 10.00
N LEU A 393 23.93 -1.85 11.18
CA LEU A 393 23.14 -1.84 12.41
C LEU A 393 23.81 -0.92 13.43
N GLN A 394 23.09 0.12 13.85
CA GLN A 394 23.49 1.00 14.95
C GLN A 394 22.52 0.80 16.11
N THR A 395 22.99 0.23 17.22
CA THR A 395 22.12 -0.16 18.34
C THR A 395 22.85 -0.20 19.68
N ASP A 396 22.11 -0.24 20.79
CA ASP A 396 22.69 -0.50 22.11
C ASP A 396 22.55 -1.99 22.47
N LEU A 397 21.52 -2.65 21.97
CA LEU A 397 21.25 -4.08 22.16
C LEU A 397 20.83 -4.73 20.85
N LEU A 398 21.64 -5.68 20.39
CA LEU A 398 21.30 -6.58 19.28
C LEU A 398 21.05 -8.00 19.81
N LEU A 399 19.84 -8.51 19.62
CA LEU A 399 19.48 -9.91 19.88
C LEU A 399 19.24 -10.64 18.56
N LEU A 400 20.10 -11.61 18.25
CA LEU A 400 20.01 -12.52 17.10
C LEU A 400 19.79 -13.95 17.60
N ARG A 401 18.59 -14.50 17.44
CA ARG A 401 18.30 -15.87 17.92
C ARG A 401 17.26 -16.57 17.06
N GLY A 402 16.92 -17.81 17.41
CA GLY A 402 15.83 -18.55 16.75
C GLY A 402 16.06 -18.83 15.26
N GLY A 403 17.32 -18.88 14.81
CA GLY A 403 17.66 -19.09 13.40
C GLY A 403 17.60 -17.84 12.53
N ALA A 404 17.59 -16.64 13.13
CA ALA A 404 17.68 -15.38 12.39
C ALA A 404 18.93 -15.29 11.51
N GLN A 405 18.82 -14.62 10.36
CA GLN A 405 19.89 -14.52 9.35
C GLN A 405 20.09 -13.08 8.88
N ILE A 406 21.34 -12.72 8.54
CA ILE A 406 21.69 -11.40 7.99
C ILE A 406 22.62 -11.49 6.77
N PRO A 407 22.24 -12.20 5.68
CA PRO A 407 23.13 -12.46 4.56
C PRO A 407 23.36 -11.24 3.66
N THR A 408 24.57 -11.14 3.12
CA THR A 408 25.03 -10.15 2.12
C THR A 408 25.68 -10.82 0.91
N SER A 409 25.31 -12.08 0.63
CA SER A 409 25.91 -12.92 -0.41
C SER A 409 25.78 -12.32 -1.81
N ALA A 410 26.76 -12.58 -2.67
CA ALA A 410 26.67 -12.32 -4.10
C ALA A 410 26.83 -13.62 -4.89
N GLY A 411 26.47 -13.60 -6.17
CA GLY A 411 26.72 -14.72 -7.06
C GLY A 411 25.91 -15.98 -6.75
N THR A 412 24.70 -15.86 -6.18
CA THR A 412 23.86 -17.04 -5.88
C THR A 412 23.46 -17.84 -7.13
N ALA A 413 23.59 -17.25 -8.33
CA ALA A 413 23.46 -17.93 -9.62
C ALA A 413 24.78 -18.52 -10.16
N GLN A 414 25.87 -18.51 -9.39
CA GLN A 414 27.21 -18.97 -9.77
C GLN A 414 27.86 -18.19 -10.93
N VAL A 415 27.44 -16.94 -11.15
CA VAL A 415 27.91 -16.09 -12.27
C VAL A 415 29.00 -15.08 -11.84
N GLY A 416 29.41 -15.08 -10.58
CA GLY A 416 30.37 -14.13 -9.99
C GLY A 416 29.70 -13.01 -9.17
N GLY A 417 30.50 -12.10 -8.61
CA GLY A 417 30.06 -10.98 -7.76
C GLY A 417 30.70 -10.99 -6.37
N ASP A 418 31.00 -9.81 -5.83
CA ASP A 418 31.58 -9.67 -4.50
C ASP A 418 30.49 -9.57 -3.43
N GLY A 419 30.61 -10.34 -2.35
CA GLY A 419 29.71 -10.23 -1.20
C GLY A 419 29.79 -8.84 -0.54
N GLY A 420 28.69 -8.40 0.06
CA GLY A 420 28.62 -7.10 0.74
C GLY A 420 29.08 -7.17 2.20
N ASN A 421 29.17 -5.99 2.84
CA ASN A 421 29.65 -5.87 4.21
C ASN A 421 28.52 -5.88 5.24
N ILE A 422 28.80 -6.43 6.42
CA ILE A 422 27.93 -6.34 7.60
C ILE A 422 28.68 -5.52 8.65
N SER A 423 28.14 -4.35 9.00
CA SER A 423 28.65 -3.47 10.04
C SER A 423 27.67 -3.43 11.21
N ILE A 424 28.13 -3.83 12.39
CA ILE A 424 27.35 -3.80 13.63
C ILE A 424 28.07 -2.88 14.61
N ASN A 425 27.52 -1.69 14.80
CA ASN A 425 27.98 -0.74 15.79
C ASN A 425 27.08 -0.84 17.03
N THR A 426 27.58 -1.52 18.05
CA THR A 426 26.88 -1.67 19.34
C THR A 426 27.58 -0.91 20.46
N SER A 427 26.83 -0.09 21.19
CA SER A 427 27.32 0.57 22.41
C SER A 427 27.19 -0.30 23.66
N GLY A 428 26.47 -1.43 23.57
CA GLY A 428 26.11 -2.27 24.71
C GLY A 428 26.34 -3.76 24.46
N ILE A 429 25.27 -4.54 24.29
CA ILE A 429 25.32 -6.02 24.30
C ILE A 429 24.94 -6.58 22.93
N LEU A 430 25.71 -7.56 22.46
CA LEU A 430 25.36 -8.44 21.36
C LEU A 430 25.08 -9.84 21.90
N ILE A 431 23.87 -10.37 21.66
CA ILE A 431 23.50 -11.75 22.00
C ILE A 431 23.18 -12.49 20.71
N ALA A 432 24.04 -13.42 20.31
CA ALA A 432 23.83 -14.32 19.19
C ALA A 432 23.68 -15.75 19.71
N VAL A 433 22.48 -16.33 19.59
CA VAL A 433 22.20 -17.70 20.06
C VAL A 433 21.98 -18.61 18.86
N LYS A 434 22.87 -19.60 18.69
CA LYS A 434 22.70 -20.64 17.68
C LYS A 434 21.41 -21.44 17.99
N PRO A 435 20.61 -21.83 16.97
CA PRO A 435 19.51 -22.76 17.18
C PRO A 435 20.03 -24.02 17.88
N VAL A 436 19.47 -24.33 19.05
CA VAL A 436 19.65 -25.66 19.62
C VAL A 436 18.89 -26.61 18.70
N PRO A 437 19.53 -27.63 18.11
CA PRO A 437 18.81 -28.62 17.33
C PRO A 437 17.69 -29.18 18.20
N GLU A 438 16.46 -29.25 17.67
CA GLU A 438 15.42 -30.04 18.32
C GLU A 438 16.03 -31.41 18.63
N PRO A 439 15.94 -31.91 19.87
CA PRO A 439 16.48 -33.21 20.19
C PRO A 439 15.80 -34.20 19.26
N THR A 440 16.55 -34.73 18.31
CA THR A 440 16.14 -35.88 17.50
C THR A 440 16.04 -37.03 18.48
N LEU A 441 14.87 -37.22 19.08
CA LEU A 441 14.60 -38.48 19.76
C LEU A 441 14.82 -39.57 18.71
N PRO A 442 15.79 -40.47 18.90
CA PRO A 442 16.01 -41.52 17.92
C PRO A 442 14.70 -42.30 17.78
N LEU A 443 14.37 -42.74 16.56
CA LEU A 443 13.13 -43.49 16.28
C LEU A 443 12.91 -44.67 17.26
N SER A 444 14.00 -45.20 17.83
CA SER A 444 13.98 -46.23 18.87
C SER A 444 13.25 -45.81 20.15
N VAL A 445 13.29 -44.53 20.54
CA VAL A 445 12.58 -43.99 21.72
C VAL A 445 11.10 -43.73 21.41
N PHE A 446 10.77 -43.33 20.17
CA PHE A 446 9.37 -43.20 19.73
C PHE A 446 8.68 -44.57 19.64
N ALA A 447 9.39 -45.58 19.10
CA ALA A 447 8.91 -46.95 19.06
C ALA A 447 8.72 -47.52 20.48
N LEU A 448 9.63 -47.26 21.42
CA LEU A 448 9.49 -47.72 22.81
C LEU A 448 8.29 -47.07 23.51
N THR A 449 8.05 -45.77 23.30
CA THR A 449 6.93 -45.06 23.96
C THR A 449 5.57 -45.51 23.40
N VAL A 450 5.48 -45.75 22.08
CA VAL A 450 4.27 -46.29 21.43
C VAL A 450 4.05 -47.76 21.77
N PHE A 451 5.10 -48.59 21.81
CA PHE A 451 4.98 -49.99 22.28
C PHE A 451 4.61 -50.08 23.75
N TYR A 452 5.18 -49.23 24.61
CA TYR A 452 4.84 -49.23 26.04
C TYR A 452 3.40 -48.76 26.28
N ALA A 453 2.92 -47.75 25.53
CA ALA A 453 1.53 -47.32 25.56
C ALA A 453 0.57 -48.40 25.03
N ALA A 454 0.88 -49.06 23.91
CA ALA A 454 0.08 -50.14 23.34
C ALA A 454 0.08 -51.41 24.22
N TRP A 455 1.22 -51.77 24.81
CA TRP A 455 1.33 -52.88 25.77
C TRP A 455 0.53 -52.59 27.04
N ARG A 456 0.56 -51.36 27.56
CA ARG A 456 -0.21 -50.95 28.74
C ARG A 456 -1.71 -50.88 28.45
N LEU A 457 -2.12 -50.54 27.22
CA LEU A 457 -3.53 -50.59 26.78
C LEU A 457 -4.02 -52.03 26.64
N LYS A 458 -3.20 -52.93 26.08
CA LYS A 458 -3.53 -54.35 25.92
C LYS A 458 -3.65 -55.06 27.27
N ARG A 459 -2.74 -54.79 28.22
CA ARG A 459 -2.84 -55.30 29.61
C ARG A 459 -4.08 -54.80 30.34
N LYS A 460 -4.53 -53.57 30.09
CA LYS A 460 -5.78 -53.05 30.66
C LYS A 460 -7.01 -53.75 30.10
N GLN A 461 -7.03 -54.13 28.82
CA GLN A 461 -8.16 -54.86 28.24
C GLN A 461 -8.22 -56.34 28.68
N GLU A 462 -7.07 -57.00 28.82
CA GLU A 462 -7.02 -58.39 29.29
C GLU A 462 -7.46 -58.52 30.78
N GLN A 463 -7.26 -57.50 31.61
CA GLN A 463 -7.76 -57.50 33.00
C GLN A 463 -9.27 -57.20 33.15
N THR A 464 -9.97 -56.82 32.07
CA THR A 464 -11.41 -56.47 32.15
C THR A 464 -12.34 -57.65 31.84
N HIS A 465 -11.80 -58.84 31.54
CA HIS A 465 -12.59 -60.02 31.15
C HIS A 465 -12.63 -61.18 32.16
N GLU A 466 -11.94 -61.11 33.30
CA GLU A 466 -12.08 -62.09 34.40
C GLU A 466 -12.65 -61.42 35.65
N LEU A 467 -13.98 -61.21 35.68
CA LEU A 467 -14.80 -61.10 36.90
C LEU A 467 -16.28 -60.96 36.49
N LYS A 468 -16.91 -62.07 36.12
CA LYS A 468 -18.35 -62.30 36.23
C LYS A 468 -18.61 -63.82 36.20
N ALA A 469 -19.38 -64.25 37.21
CA ALA A 469 -19.73 -65.61 37.65
C ALA A 469 -18.70 -66.25 38.59
#